data_AF-A0A950M4H0-F1
#
_entry.id   AF-A0A950M4H0-F1
#
_cell.length_a   1.000
_cell.length_b   1.000
_cell.length_c   1.000
_cell.angle_alpha   90.00
_cell.angle_beta   90.00
_cell.angle_gamma   90.00
#
_symmetry.space_group_name_H-M   'P 1'
#
loop_
_entity.id
_entity.type
_entity.pdbx_description
1 polymer ?
#
loop_
_entity_poly.entity_id
_entity_poly.type
_entity_poly.pdbx_seq_one_letter_code
_entity_poly.pdbx_strand_id
1 'polypeptide(L)'
;MKIVTFGDSVVWGQGLYPQQKFAWQVYRTLAGSDPTPDTLQAYAHSGATIGVGATISKPALDGEVPDSYPTILQQCSGYQGATDDVDLVIVDGGINDVNSFILDNPFLDHDDLQERIVKHCYNDMLALLDAVTTKFSNARTRIVLLGYYQILSTYSDRELVPHVCGLHGLDLLGMLEKLGDMVLDKIFSQHAFFAEQSAANLRRAADETNQRLGSQRITFVLPPFSPQNSMLAADSWIFGIDKDLQPEDPFAADRHAVCDRDETDLIQRHICYLASVGHPNVIGAQKIAAAIVVALGQST
;
A
#
# COMPACT_ATOMS: atom_id res chain seq x y z
N MET A 1 -5.55 14.24 19.82
CA MET A 1 -5.06 13.19 18.91
C MET A 1 -5.16 13.74 17.51
N LYS A 2 -4.03 13.83 16.80
CA LYS A 2 -3.99 14.19 15.38
C LYS A 2 -3.12 13.19 14.61
N ILE A 3 -3.71 12.60 13.58
CA ILE A 3 -3.08 11.61 12.72
C ILE A 3 -2.96 12.19 11.32
N VAL A 4 -1.79 12.01 10.71
CA VAL A 4 -1.56 12.33 9.29
C VAL A 4 -1.09 11.06 8.59
N THR A 5 -1.60 10.80 7.38
CA THR A 5 -1.17 9.66 6.58
C THR A 5 -0.53 10.10 5.28
N PHE A 6 0.56 9.45 4.91
CA PHE A 6 1.27 9.58 3.63
C PHE A 6 1.47 8.18 3.06
N GLY A 7 1.49 8.01 1.75
CA GLY A 7 1.70 6.69 1.19
C GLY A 7 0.99 6.48 -0.13
N ASP A 8 0.93 5.20 -0.49
CA ASP A 8 0.27 4.73 -1.68
C ASP A 8 -1.19 4.30 -1.44
N SER A 9 -1.70 3.46 -2.34
CA SER A 9 -3.06 2.93 -2.33
C SER A 9 -3.40 2.08 -1.10
N VAL A 10 -2.40 1.45 -0.47
CA VAL A 10 -2.60 0.68 0.76
C VAL A 10 -2.91 1.63 1.92
N VAL A 11 -2.06 2.63 2.18
CA VAL A 11 -2.36 3.65 3.21
C VAL A 11 -3.58 4.51 2.87
N TRP A 12 -3.82 4.77 1.58
CA TRP A 12 -5.07 5.41 1.15
C TRP A 12 -6.30 4.57 1.52
N GLY A 13 -6.19 3.25 1.54
CA GLY A 13 -7.31 2.33 1.79
C GLY A 13 -8.23 2.24 0.57
N GLN A 14 -7.64 1.99 -0.60
CA GLN A 14 -8.33 1.86 -1.88
C GLN A 14 -9.56 0.93 -1.79
N GLY A 15 -10.69 1.40 -2.31
CA GLY A 15 -11.93 0.61 -2.35
C GLY A 15 -12.72 0.56 -1.04
N LEU A 16 -12.28 1.28 0.00
CA LEU A 16 -12.97 1.33 1.29
C LEU A 16 -13.63 2.68 1.52
N TYR A 17 -14.83 2.66 2.11
CA TYR A 17 -15.42 3.88 2.67
C TYR A 17 -14.55 4.44 3.81
N PRO A 18 -14.55 5.76 4.06
CA PRO A 18 -13.68 6.38 5.06
C PRO A 18 -13.66 5.69 6.43
N GLN A 19 -14.82 5.26 6.94
CA GLN A 19 -14.95 4.61 8.26
C GLN A 19 -14.38 3.18 8.29
N GLN A 20 -14.19 2.56 7.13
CA GLN A 20 -13.62 1.24 6.97
C GLN A 20 -12.10 1.27 6.81
N LYS A 21 -11.52 2.41 6.38
CA LYS A 21 -10.06 2.58 6.23
C LYS A 21 -9.36 2.41 7.57
N PHE A 22 -8.22 1.71 7.58
CA PHE A 22 -7.54 1.38 8.84
C PHE A 22 -7.11 2.62 9.63
N ALA A 23 -6.77 3.73 8.96
CA ALA A 23 -6.38 4.97 9.63
C ALA A 23 -7.53 5.58 10.45
N TRP A 24 -8.78 5.49 9.94
CA TRP A 24 -9.98 5.85 10.69
C TRP A 24 -10.15 4.96 11.92
N GLN A 25 -9.96 3.65 11.76
CA GLN A 25 -10.09 2.70 12.85
C GLN A 25 -9.01 2.86 13.93
N VAL A 26 -7.76 3.15 13.52
CA VAL A 26 -6.65 3.50 14.44
C VAL A 26 -7.02 4.76 15.22
N TYR A 27 -7.46 5.82 14.54
CA TYR A 27 -7.91 7.05 15.21
C TYR A 27 -8.98 6.75 16.25
N ARG A 28 -10.06 6.07 15.83
CA ARG A 28 -11.21 5.79 16.69
C ARG A 28 -10.82 4.98 17.92
N THR A 29 -9.92 4.01 17.75
CA THR A 29 -9.43 3.18 18.85
C THR A 29 -8.59 3.98 19.84
N LEU A 30 -7.71 4.87 19.36
CA LEU A 30 -6.82 5.66 20.22
C LEU A 30 -7.52 6.87 20.86
N ALA A 31 -8.46 7.51 20.16
CA ALA A 31 -9.12 8.74 20.58
C ALA A 31 -10.50 8.52 21.21
N GLY A 32 -11.09 7.32 21.09
CA GLY A 32 -12.42 7.01 21.62
C GLY A 32 -13.58 7.76 20.95
N SER A 33 -13.35 8.33 19.76
CA SER A 33 -14.31 9.13 19.00
C SER A 33 -14.02 9.02 17.50
N ASP A 34 -15.00 9.36 16.66
CA ASP A 34 -14.77 9.44 15.22
C ASP A 34 -13.89 10.66 14.87
N PRO A 35 -12.97 10.53 13.89
CA PRO A 35 -12.17 11.64 13.43
C PRO A 35 -12.98 12.68 12.67
N THR A 36 -12.47 13.90 12.69
CA THR A 36 -12.83 15.00 11.80
C THR A 36 -11.70 15.22 10.78
N PRO A 37 -11.92 15.99 9.70
CA PRO A 37 -10.85 16.37 8.78
C PRO A 37 -9.65 17.08 9.45
N ASP A 38 -9.84 17.71 10.61
CA ASP A 38 -8.75 18.36 11.33
C ASP A 38 -7.89 17.37 12.14
N THR A 39 -8.48 16.26 12.57
CA THR A 39 -7.85 15.28 13.46
C THR A 39 -7.32 14.04 12.73
N LEU A 40 -7.83 13.75 11.53
CA LEU A 40 -7.29 12.75 10.62
C LEU A 40 -7.16 13.36 9.22
N GLN A 41 -5.92 13.59 8.78
CA GLN A 41 -5.63 14.16 7.48
C GLN A 41 -4.97 13.10 6.59
N ALA A 42 -5.70 12.63 5.58
CA ALA A 42 -5.21 11.67 4.62
C ALA A 42 -4.59 12.39 3.42
N TYR A 43 -3.27 12.26 3.26
CA TYR A 43 -2.53 12.74 2.08
C TYR A 43 -2.06 11.60 1.18
N ALA A 44 -2.15 10.34 1.64
CA ALA A 44 -1.87 9.17 0.82
C ALA A 44 -2.72 9.18 -0.47
N HIS A 45 -2.18 8.59 -1.53
CA HIS A 45 -2.79 8.62 -2.86
C HIS A 45 -2.53 7.31 -3.59
N SER A 46 -3.55 6.78 -4.26
CA SER A 46 -3.40 5.56 -5.04
C SER A 46 -2.35 5.66 -6.12
N GLY A 47 -1.52 4.64 -6.28
CA GLY A 47 -0.45 4.63 -7.29
C GLY A 47 0.79 5.48 -6.96
N ALA A 48 0.80 6.20 -5.84
CA ALA A 48 1.92 7.06 -5.47
C ALA A 48 3.23 6.27 -5.35
N THR A 49 4.29 6.83 -5.90
CA THR A 49 5.67 6.36 -5.71
C THR A 49 6.35 7.17 -4.60
N ILE A 50 7.46 6.68 -4.04
CA ILE A 50 8.23 7.46 -3.06
C ILE A 50 8.66 8.80 -3.69
N GLY A 51 9.10 8.75 -4.95
CA GLY A 51 9.42 9.95 -5.73
C GLY A 51 10.84 10.48 -5.54
N VAL A 52 11.79 9.64 -5.12
CA VAL A 52 13.21 10.02 -5.11
C VAL A 52 13.66 10.33 -6.54
N GLY A 53 14.16 11.55 -6.74
CA GLY A 53 14.59 12.03 -8.06
C GLY A 53 13.46 12.53 -8.97
N ALA A 54 12.20 12.58 -8.49
CA ALA A 54 11.12 13.20 -9.24
C ALA A 54 11.38 14.69 -9.46
N THR A 55 11.40 15.13 -10.71
CA THR A 55 11.65 16.53 -11.11
C THR A 55 10.39 17.30 -11.47
N ILE A 56 9.25 16.60 -11.58
CA ILE A 56 7.96 17.18 -11.93
C ILE A 56 6.97 16.99 -10.79
N SER A 57 5.93 17.82 -10.80
CA SER A 57 4.74 17.67 -9.98
C SER A 57 3.52 17.82 -10.86
N LYS A 58 2.46 17.09 -10.54
CA LYS A 58 1.15 17.21 -11.18
C LYS A 58 0.11 17.57 -10.12
N PRO A 59 -1.01 18.19 -10.51
CA PRO A 59 -2.17 18.30 -9.64
C PRO A 59 -2.58 16.90 -9.14
N ALA A 60 -2.92 16.80 -7.86
CA ALA A 60 -3.48 15.57 -7.31
C ALA A 60 -4.84 15.29 -7.95
N LEU A 61 -5.07 14.03 -8.32
CA LEU A 61 -6.40 13.53 -8.68
C LEU A 61 -7.15 13.16 -7.40
N ASP A 62 -8.36 12.63 -7.56
CA ASP A 62 -9.00 11.93 -6.45
C ASP A 62 -8.11 10.79 -5.94
N GLY A 63 -8.04 10.59 -4.62
CA GLY A 63 -7.13 9.60 -4.05
C GLY A 63 -7.43 8.16 -4.44
N GLU A 64 -8.65 7.87 -4.92
CA GLU A 64 -9.02 6.56 -5.48
C GLU A 64 -8.56 6.36 -6.94
N VAL A 65 -8.10 7.41 -7.64
CA VAL A 65 -7.63 7.32 -9.02
C VAL A 65 -6.13 7.05 -9.01
N PRO A 66 -5.66 5.90 -9.50
CA PRO A 66 -4.23 5.58 -9.46
C PRO A 66 -3.41 6.54 -10.33
N ASP A 67 -2.49 7.29 -9.71
CA ASP A 67 -1.45 8.07 -10.40
C ASP A 67 -0.21 8.15 -9.49
N SER A 68 0.97 8.22 -10.09
CA SER A 68 2.21 8.36 -9.32
C SER A 68 2.35 9.68 -8.57
N TYR A 69 1.50 10.67 -8.89
CA TYR A 69 1.48 12.00 -8.32
C TYR A 69 0.19 12.27 -7.53
N PRO A 70 0.28 12.95 -6.37
CA PRO A 70 1.52 13.40 -5.73
C PRO A 70 2.36 12.23 -5.21
N THR A 71 3.69 12.31 -5.42
CA THR A 71 4.61 11.34 -4.83
C THR A 71 4.57 11.44 -3.29
N ILE A 72 5.00 10.41 -2.58
CA ILE A 72 4.91 10.40 -1.11
C ILE A 72 5.78 11.53 -0.50
N LEU A 73 6.93 11.85 -1.11
CA LEU A 73 7.72 13.04 -0.75
C LEU A 73 6.96 14.36 -0.99
N GLN A 74 6.17 14.45 -2.06
CA GLN A 74 5.32 15.62 -2.34
C GLN A 74 4.14 15.70 -1.35
N GLN A 75 3.55 14.57 -0.97
CA GLN A 75 2.52 14.51 0.07
C GLN A 75 3.07 15.04 1.41
N CYS A 76 4.24 14.54 1.84
CA CYS A 76 4.89 14.98 3.09
C CYS A 76 5.27 16.46 3.07
N SER A 77 5.89 16.94 1.99
CA SER A 77 6.25 18.36 1.87
C SER A 77 5.03 19.27 1.75
N GLY A 78 3.97 18.77 1.10
CA GLY A 78 2.68 19.44 0.89
C GLY A 78 1.84 19.62 2.15
N TYR A 79 2.12 18.91 3.25
CA TYR A 79 1.42 19.12 4.53
C TYR A 79 1.55 20.58 5.02
N GLN A 80 0.40 21.26 5.13
CA GLN A 80 0.28 22.68 5.49
C GLN A 80 -0.07 22.92 6.96
N GLY A 81 -0.42 21.89 7.72
CA GLY A 81 -0.77 22.05 9.14
C GLY A 81 0.44 22.32 10.03
N ALA A 82 0.19 22.73 11.27
CA ALA A 82 1.21 22.74 12.31
C ALA A 82 1.71 21.30 12.54
N THR A 83 3.02 21.09 12.43
CA THR A 83 3.66 19.78 12.60
C THR A 83 3.79 19.40 14.07
N ASP A 84 3.90 20.38 14.97
CA ASP A 84 3.99 20.17 16.42
C ASP A 84 2.72 19.60 17.05
N ASP A 85 1.57 19.80 16.39
CA ASP A 85 0.27 19.28 16.84
C ASP A 85 0.02 17.83 16.38
N VAL A 86 0.89 17.26 15.55
CA VAL A 86 0.73 15.90 15.03
C VAL A 86 1.25 14.88 16.05
N ASP A 87 0.38 13.96 16.44
CA ASP A 87 0.70 12.91 17.41
C ASP A 87 1.23 11.65 16.72
N LEU A 88 0.70 11.33 15.53
CA LEU A 88 1.04 10.13 14.78
C LEU A 88 1.10 10.41 13.27
N VAL A 89 2.19 9.97 12.65
CA VAL A 89 2.30 9.83 11.19
C VAL A 89 2.21 8.35 10.83
N ILE A 90 1.38 7.99 9.86
CA ILE A 90 1.38 6.64 9.27
C ILE A 90 1.88 6.77 7.83
N VAL A 91 2.89 5.98 7.48
CA VAL A 91 3.52 6.02 6.16
C VAL A 91 3.81 4.63 5.61
N ASP A 92 3.66 4.44 4.31
CA ASP A 92 4.22 3.33 3.54
C ASP A 92 4.93 3.86 2.28
N GLY A 93 5.36 2.95 1.41
CA GLY A 93 5.92 3.29 0.11
C GLY A 93 6.86 2.22 -0.44
N GLY A 94 6.99 2.19 -1.77
CA GLY A 94 7.97 1.38 -2.50
C GLY A 94 7.39 0.34 -3.45
N ILE A 95 6.16 -0.16 -3.26
CA ILE A 95 5.62 -1.19 -4.16
C ILE A 95 5.37 -0.66 -5.58
N ASN A 96 4.87 0.58 -5.70
CA ASN A 96 4.65 1.22 -7.00
C ASN A 96 5.97 1.57 -7.69
N ASP A 97 7.03 1.89 -6.93
CA ASP A 97 8.37 2.11 -7.46
C ASP A 97 9.00 0.78 -7.97
N VAL A 98 8.76 -0.33 -7.27
CA VAL A 98 9.13 -1.69 -7.75
C VAL A 98 8.35 -2.07 -9.02
N ASN A 99 7.17 -1.47 -9.21
CA ASN A 99 6.11 -1.83 -10.16
C ASN A 99 5.40 -3.12 -9.76
N SER A 100 4.29 -3.03 -9.02
CA SER A 100 3.50 -4.19 -8.57
C SER A 100 3.12 -5.17 -9.69
N PHE A 101 2.83 -4.66 -10.89
CA PHE A 101 2.48 -5.50 -12.05
C PHE A 101 3.62 -6.43 -12.49
N ILE A 102 4.88 -6.12 -12.15
CA ILE A 102 6.01 -6.98 -12.49
C ILE A 102 5.97 -8.29 -11.70
N LEU A 103 5.29 -8.34 -10.54
CA LEU A 103 5.19 -9.54 -9.71
C LEU A 103 4.36 -10.64 -10.38
N ASP A 104 3.51 -10.28 -11.34
CA ASP A 104 2.68 -11.20 -12.12
C ASP A 104 3.43 -11.75 -13.35
N ASN A 105 4.63 -11.24 -13.64
CA ASN A 105 5.44 -11.71 -14.77
C ASN A 105 6.20 -12.99 -14.39
N PRO A 106 5.88 -14.18 -14.95
CA PRO A 106 6.57 -15.41 -14.60
C PRO A 106 8.02 -15.48 -15.11
N PHE A 107 8.45 -14.54 -15.95
CA PHE A 107 9.81 -14.49 -16.50
C PHE A 107 10.75 -13.52 -15.78
N LEU A 108 10.29 -12.86 -14.72
CA LEU A 108 11.14 -11.96 -13.94
C LEU A 108 12.25 -12.73 -13.21
N ASP A 109 13.46 -12.19 -13.32
CA ASP A 109 14.61 -12.63 -12.54
C ASP A 109 14.47 -12.19 -11.07
N HIS A 110 14.75 -13.09 -10.13
CA HIS A 110 14.73 -12.75 -8.72
C HIS A 110 15.84 -11.77 -8.35
N ASP A 111 16.97 -11.78 -9.05
CA ASP A 111 18.05 -10.82 -8.81
C ASP A 111 17.58 -9.41 -9.21
N ASP A 112 16.94 -9.26 -10.38
CA ASP A 112 16.33 -7.98 -10.81
C ASP A 112 15.26 -7.49 -9.82
N LEU A 113 14.41 -8.40 -9.33
CA LEU A 113 13.40 -8.07 -8.32
C LEU A 113 14.05 -7.64 -6.99
N GLN A 114 15.09 -8.35 -6.55
CA GLN A 114 15.83 -8.02 -5.33
C GLN A 114 16.48 -6.64 -5.44
N GLU A 115 17.12 -6.32 -6.57
CA GLU A 115 17.72 -5.01 -6.80
C GLU A 115 16.69 -3.87 -6.70
N ARG A 116 15.50 -4.07 -7.29
CA ARG A 116 14.38 -3.11 -7.18
C ARG A 116 13.90 -2.97 -5.75
N ILE A 117 13.73 -4.07 -5.02
CA ILE A 117 13.29 -4.06 -3.62
C ILE A 117 14.31 -3.32 -2.75
N VAL A 118 15.61 -3.61 -2.90
CA VAL A 118 16.66 -2.91 -2.15
C VAL A 118 16.69 -1.43 -2.50
N LYS A 119 16.55 -1.08 -3.77
CA LYS A 119 16.49 0.32 -4.18
C LYS A 119 15.30 1.05 -3.53
N HIS A 120 14.10 0.51 -3.64
CA HIS A 120 12.89 1.27 -3.33
C HIS A 120 12.40 1.06 -1.89
N CYS A 121 12.41 -0.17 -1.38
CA CYS A 121 11.99 -0.49 -0.02
C CYS A 121 13.07 -0.24 1.03
N TYR A 122 14.33 0.02 0.64
CA TYR A 122 15.39 0.40 1.57
C TYR A 122 16.01 1.77 1.24
N ASN A 123 16.71 1.94 0.11
CA ASN A 123 17.44 3.19 -0.15
C ASN A 123 16.50 4.41 -0.29
N ASP A 124 15.46 4.30 -1.11
CA ASP A 124 14.51 5.39 -1.30
C ASP A 124 13.63 5.58 -0.05
N MET A 125 13.34 4.50 0.68
CA MET A 125 12.66 4.57 1.99
C MET A 125 13.48 5.33 3.04
N LEU A 126 14.81 5.18 3.09
CA LEU A 126 15.66 5.99 3.97
C LEU A 126 15.49 7.50 3.67
N ALA A 127 15.44 7.87 2.39
CA ALA A 127 15.22 9.26 1.98
C ALA A 127 13.82 9.77 2.39
N LEU A 128 12.80 8.93 2.26
CA LEU A 128 11.44 9.24 2.72
C LEU A 128 11.36 9.43 4.23
N LEU A 129 11.93 8.50 5.00
CA LEU A 129 11.93 8.58 6.46
C LEU A 129 12.75 9.79 6.95
N ASP A 130 13.84 10.16 6.28
CA ASP A 130 14.57 11.39 6.55
C ASP A 130 13.70 12.63 6.32
N ALA A 131 12.94 12.67 5.22
CA ALA A 131 12.03 13.78 4.93
C ALA A 131 10.90 13.88 5.98
N VAL A 132 10.28 12.75 6.32
CA VAL A 132 9.19 12.68 7.31
C VAL A 132 9.71 13.10 8.70
N THR A 133 10.83 12.54 9.15
CA THR A 133 11.38 12.84 10.49
C THR A 133 11.91 14.27 10.60
N THR A 134 12.39 14.85 9.50
CA THR A 134 12.79 16.26 9.42
C THR A 134 11.57 17.18 9.50
N LYS A 135 10.50 16.90 8.73
CA LYS A 135 9.27 17.70 8.71
C LYS A 135 8.53 17.62 10.06
N PHE A 136 8.41 16.41 10.62
CA PHE A 136 7.77 16.14 11.90
C PHE A 136 8.85 15.94 12.97
N SER A 137 9.56 17.01 13.32
CA SER A 137 10.72 16.95 14.22
C SER A 137 10.37 16.85 15.71
N ASN A 138 9.11 17.09 16.09
CA ASN A 138 8.67 17.01 17.49
C ASN A 138 8.86 15.58 18.04
N ALA A 139 9.58 15.46 19.15
CA ALA A 139 9.92 14.18 19.76
C ALA A 139 8.68 13.37 20.21
N ARG A 140 7.54 14.01 20.45
CA ARG A 140 6.27 13.34 20.78
C ARG A 140 5.64 12.64 19.58
N THR A 141 5.93 13.10 18.36
CA THR A 141 5.29 12.59 17.15
C THR A 141 5.86 11.21 16.85
N ARG A 142 4.99 10.21 16.93
CA ARG A 142 5.31 8.82 16.59
C ARG A 142 5.13 8.61 15.09
N ILE A 143 5.94 7.76 14.50
CA ILE A 143 5.87 7.42 13.09
C ILE A 143 5.66 5.92 12.97
N VAL A 144 4.63 5.50 12.25
CA VAL A 144 4.41 4.10 11.89
C VAL A 144 4.81 3.92 10.44
N LEU A 145 5.79 3.06 10.19
CA LEU A 145 6.10 2.58 8.84
C LEU A 145 5.35 1.26 8.61
N LEU A 146 4.37 1.26 7.73
CA LEU A 146 3.58 0.09 7.39
C LEU A 146 4.28 -0.74 6.31
N GLY A 147 4.39 -2.05 6.51
CA GLY A 147 4.88 -3.00 5.51
C GLY A 147 3.80 -3.50 4.55
N TYR A 148 4.23 -4.18 3.50
CA TYR A 148 3.34 -4.87 2.56
C TYR A 148 3.07 -6.32 2.97
N TYR A 149 2.14 -6.95 2.26
CA TYR A 149 1.70 -8.33 2.46
C TYR A 149 1.73 -9.10 1.13
N GLN A 150 1.63 -10.43 1.20
CA GLN A 150 1.58 -11.29 0.02
C GLN A 150 0.21 -11.21 -0.67
N ILE A 151 0.14 -10.61 -1.86
CA ILE A 151 -1.12 -10.43 -2.59
C ILE A 151 -1.62 -11.75 -3.15
N LEU A 152 -0.78 -12.52 -3.84
CA LEU A 152 -1.10 -13.86 -4.35
C LEU A 152 -0.25 -14.95 -3.68
N SER A 153 -0.86 -16.10 -3.41
CA SER A 153 -0.17 -17.25 -2.78
C SER A 153 -0.65 -18.57 -3.35
N THR A 154 -0.03 -19.67 -2.90
CA THR A 154 -0.48 -21.03 -3.24
C THR A 154 -1.89 -21.37 -2.72
N TYR A 155 -2.47 -20.53 -1.87
CA TYR A 155 -3.88 -20.64 -1.43
C TYR A 155 -4.85 -19.85 -2.30
N SER A 156 -4.35 -19.01 -3.22
CA SER A 156 -5.18 -18.29 -4.18
C SER A 156 -5.81 -19.25 -5.19
N ASP A 157 -7.04 -18.96 -5.60
CA ASP A 157 -7.76 -19.73 -6.60
C ASP A 157 -7.02 -19.71 -7.95
N ARG A 158 -6.49 -20.87 -8.35
CA ARG A 158 -5.69 -21.05 -9.57
C ARG A 158 -6.51 -20.84 -10.85
N GLU A 159 -7.84 -20.94 -10.81
CA GLU A 159 -8.72 -20.68 -11.95
C GLU A 159 -8.99 -19.18 -12.12
N LEU A 160 -9.05 -18.42 -11.02
CA LEU A 160 -9.34 -16.99 -11.04
C LEU A 160 -8.08 -16.11 -11.19
N VAL A 161 -6.91 -16.56 -10.74
CA VAL A 161 -5.65 -15.81 -10.89
C VAL A 161 -5.37 -15.35 -12.33
N PRO A 162 -5.51 -16.20 -13.38
CA PRO A 162 -5.30 -15.79 -14.77
C PRO A 162 -6.21 -14.65 -15.21
N HIS A 163 -7.44 -14.59 -14.69
CA HIS A 163 -8.39 -13.54 -15.01
C HIS A 163 -7.95 -12.21 -14.39
N VAL A 164 -7.51 -12.21 -13.13
CA VAL A 164 -6.96 -11.02 -12.48
C VAL A 164 -5.73 -10.49 -13.22
N CYS A 165 -4.78 -11.37 -13.59
CA CYS A 165 -3.63 -10.96 -14.38
C CYS A 165 -4.03 -10.42 -15.77
N GLY A 166 -5.05 -11.02 -16.40
CA GLY A 166 -5.60 -10.56 -17.67
C GLY A 166 -6.20 -9.15 -17.61
N LEU A 167 -6.83 -8.79 -16.49
CA LEU A 167 -7.34 -7.43 -16.24
C LEU A 167 -6.22 -6.38 -16.20
N HIS A 168 -4.99 -6.78 -15.89
CA HIS A 168 -3.80 -5.94 -15.92
C HIS A 168 -3.02 -6.05 -17.25
N GLY A 169 -3.63 -6.67 -18.29
CA GLY A 169 -3.06 -6.78 -19.63
C GLY A 169 -2.08 -7.95 -19.83
N LEU A 170 -2.03 -8.90 -18.90
CA LEU A 170 -1.14 -10.07 -18.97
C LEU A 170 -1.92 -11.34 -19.37
N ASP A 171 -1.68 -11.85 -20.58
CA ASP A 171 -2.30 -13.09 -21.08
C ASP A 171 -1.67 -14.33 -20.43
N LEU A 172 -2.09 -14.62 -19.20
CA LEU A 172 -1.61 -15.78 -18.45
C LEU A 172 -2.18 -17.10 -18.97
N LEU A 173 -3.39 -17.10 -19.55
CA LEU A 173 -4.05 -18.30 -20.07
C LEU A 173 -3.21 -18.94 -21.19
N GLY A 174 -2.75 -18.13 -22.16
CA GLY A 174 -1.87 -18.62 -23.21
C GLY A 174 -0.50 -19.11 -22.72
N MET A 175 -0.03 -18.61 -21.57
CA MET A 175 1.19 -19.11 -20.92
C MET A 175 0.97 -20.44 -20.21
N LEU A 176 -0.17 -20.59 -19.51
CA LEU A 176 -0.54 -21.82 -18.82
C LEU A 176 -0.72 -22.98 -19.78
N GLU A 177 -1.32 -22.75 -20.94
CA GLU A 177 -1.43 -23.78 -21.99
C GLU A 177 -0.07 -24.35 -22.42
N LYS A 178 0.99 -23.54 -22.38
CA LYS A 178 2.33 -23.90 -22.87
C LYS A 178 3.27 -24.40 -21.78
N LEU A 179 3.24 -23.77 -20.61
CA LEU A 179 4.21 -23.95 -19.53
C LEU A 179 3.61 -24.65 -18.30
N GLY A 180 2.29 -24.83 -18.27
CA GLY A 180 1.58 -25.48 -17.18
C GLY A 180 1.68 -24.72 -15.86
N ASP A 181 1.44 -25.45 -14.77
CA ASP A 181 1.32 -24.92 -13.40
C ASP A 181 2.55 -24.20 -12.86
N MET A 182 3.73 -24.40 -13.47
CA MET A 182 4.97 -23.71 -13.11
C MET A 182 4.86 -22.18 -13.20
N VAL A 183 3.98 -21.68 -14.08
CA VAL A 183 3.72 -20.25 -14.26
C VAL A 183 3.11 -19.66 -12.99
N LEU A 184 2.06 -20.28 -12.46
CA LEU A 184 1.41 -19.84 -11.22
C LEU A 184 2.32 -20.00 -10.02
N ASP A 185 3.05 -21.11 -9.93
CA ASP A 185 3.98 -21.35 -8.82
C ASP A 185 5.09 -20.29 -8.78
N LYS A 186 5.56 -19.85 -9.95
CA LYS A 186 6.51 -18.75 -10.08
C LYS A 186 5.90 -17.42 -9.66
N ILE A 187 4.67 -17.09 -10.06
CA ILE A 187 3.95 -15.89 -9.59
C ILE A 187 3.80 -15.90 -8.07
N PHE A 188 3.33 -17.00 -7.49
CA PHE A 188 3.18 -17.12 -6.04
C PHE A 188 4.51 -16.97 -5.30
N SER A 189 5.59 -17.54 -5.85
CA SER A 189 6.94 -17.38 -5.29
C SER A 189 7.41 -15.93 -5.33
N GLN A 190 7.08 -15.16 -6.37
CA GLN A 190 7.47 -13.75 -6.49
C GLN A 190 6.74 -12.86 -5.50
N HIS A 191 5.44 -13.09 -5.34
CA HIS A 191 4.62 -12.39 -4.35
C HIS A 191 5.09 -12.68 -2.91
N ALA A 192 5.45 -13.94 -2.62
CA ALA A 192 6.06 -14.32 -1.34
C ALA A 192 7.42 -13.64 -1.13
N PHE A 193 8.29 -13.69 -2.15
CA PHE A 193 9.62 -13.08 -2.11
C PHE A 193 9.55 -11.58 -1.90
N PHE A 194 8.67 -10.87 -2.63
CA PHE A 194 8.44 -9.45 -2.44
C PHE A 194 7.97 -9.14 -1.02
N ALA A 195 6.96 -9.85 -0.50
CA ALA A 195 6.45 -9.60 0.84
C ALA A 195 7.53 -9.78 1.92
N GLU A 196 8.33 -10.83 1.83
CA GLU A 196 9.43 -11.10 2.78
C GLU A 196 10.56 -10.06 2.66
N GLN A 197 11.06 -9.84 1.45
CA GLN A 197 12.24 -9.00 1.24
C GLN A 197 11.92 -7.51 1.42
N SER A 198 10.74 -7.05 1.01
CA SER A 198 10.30 -5.67 1.29
C SER A 198 10.16 -5.45 2.79
N ALA A 199 9.57 -6.38 3.54
CA ALA A 199 9.44 -6.25 5.00
C ALA A 199 10.81 -6.16 5.70
N ALA A 200 11.78 -6.99 5.29
CA ALA A 200 13.13 -6.93 5.84
C ALA A 200 13.81 -5.58 5.56
N ASN A 201 13.69 -5.08 4.33
CA ASN A 201 14.29 -3.82 3.89
C ASN A 201 13.63 -2.58 4.53
N LEU A 202 12.30 -2.57 4.65
CA LEU A 202 11.54 -1.51 5.32
C LEU A 202 11.85 -1.46 6.82
N ARG A 203 11.88 -2.62 7.49
CA ARG A 203 12.29 -2.70 8.90
C ARG A 203 13.71 -2.16 9.10
N ARG A 204 14.63 -2.58 8.23
CA ARG A 204 16.02 -2.10 8.26
C ARG A 204 16.09 -0.58 8.11
N ALA A 205 15.35 0.01 7.16
CA ALA A 205 15.32 1.47 6.97
C ALA A 205 14.79 2.20 8.21
N ALA A 206 13.75 1.68 8.87
CA ALA A 206 13.22 2.22 10.12
C ALA A 206 14.25 2.14 11.26
N ASP A 207 14.89 0.99 11.43
CA ASP A 207 15.87 0.76 12.50
C ASP A 207 17.11 1.65 12.33
N GLU A 208 17.65 1.75 11.11
CA GLU A 208 18.79 2.63 10.81
C GLU A 208 18.44 4.11 10.99
N THR A 209 17.22 4.52 10.64
CA THR A 209 16.79 5.91 10.83
C THR A 209 16.61 6.23 12.32
N ASN A 210 16.02 5.33 13.11
CA ASN A 210 15.97 5.47 14.57
C ASN A 210 17.38 5.55 15.20
N GLN A 211 18.33 4.74 14.71
CA GLN A 211 19.73 4.79 15.15
C GLN A 211 20.35 6.17 14.87
N ARG A 212 20.15 6.73 13.67
CA ARG A 212 20.62 8.08 13.31
C ARG A 212 19.97 9.17 14.15
N LEU A 213 18.69 9.03 14.49
CA LEU A 213 17.96 9.96 15.37
C LEU A 213 18.36 9.86 16.84
N GLY A 214 19.03 8.77 17.25
CA GLY A 214 19.29 8.47 18.66
C GLY A 214 18.02 8.29 19.50
N SER A 215 16.87 7.99 18.86
CA SER A 215 15.58 7.83 19.52
C SER A 215 14.68 6.87 18.74
N GLN A 216 13.80 6.15 19.45
CA GLN A 216 12.88 5.19 18.84
C GLN A 216 11.56 5.88 18.44
N ARG A 217 11.60 6.67 17.37
CA ARG A 217 10.42 7.41 16.88
C ARG A 217 9.61 6.66 15.82
N ILE A 218 10.27 5.78 15.07
CA ILE A 218 9.68 5.01 13.98
C ILE A 218 9.40 3.59 14.47
N THR A 219 8.17 3.12 14.31
CA THR A 219 7.77 1.74 14.57
C THR A 219 7.38 1.09 13.24
N PHE A 220 8.17 0.11 12.79
CA PHE A 220 7.78 -0.71 11.65
C PHE A 220 6.70 -1.72 12.05
N VAL A 221 5.59 -1.74 11.30
CA VAL A 221 4.45 -2.62 11.50
C VAL A 221 4.25 -3.46 10.25
N LEU A 222 4.42 -4.77 10.37
CA LEU A 222 4.06 -5.72 9.33
C LEU A 222 2.57 -6.07 9.48
N PRO A 223 1.72 -5.90 8.45
CA PRO A 223 0.36 -6.41 8.46
C PRO A 223 0.37 -7.91 8.82
N PRO A 224 -0.53 -8.39 9.70
CA PRO A 224 -0.49 -9.75 10.23
C PRO A 224 -1.06 -10.78 9.23
N PHE A 225 -0.81 -10.59 7.94
CA PHE A 225 -1.33 -11.41 6.86
C PHE A 225 -0.54 -12.70 6.78
N SER A 226 -1.24 -13.79 6.54
CA SER A 226 -0.66 -15.08 6.17
C SER A 226 -0.97 -15.40 4.71
N PRO A 227 -0.29 -16.39 4.10
CA PRO A 227 -0.62 -16.84 2.74
C PRO A 227 -2.10 -17.22 2.58
N GLN A 228 -2.77 -17.69 3.63
CA GLN A 228 -4.20 -18.05 3.61
C GLN A 228 -5.12 -16.84 3.46
N ASN A 229 -4.60 -15.64 3.74
CA ASN A 229 -5.35 -14.38 3.65
C ASN A 229 -5.08 -13.62 2.35
N SER A 230 -4.30 -14.21 1.43
CA SER A 230 -4.04 -13.66 0.10
C SER A 230 -5.33 -13.53 -0.72
N MET A 231 -5.26 -12.74 -1.79
CA MET A 231 -6.35 -12.52 -2.73
C MET A 231 -6.80 -13.85 -3.33
N LEU A 232 -8.13 -14.02 -3.53
CA LEU A 232 -8.75 -15.24 -4.05
C LEU A 232 -8.53 -16.50 -3.18
N ALA A 233 -8.04 -16.37 -1.94
CA ALA A 233 -8.02 -17.46 -0.99
C ALA A 233 -9.38 -17.58 -0.26
N ALA A 234 -9.67 -18.74 0.30
CA ALA A 234 -10.95 -18.98 1.00
C ALA A 234 -11.18 -18.08 2.24
N ASP A 235 -10.11 -17.67 2.93
CA ASP A 235 -10.14 -16.74 4.07
C ASP A 235 -9.44 -15.41 3.71
N SER A 236 -9.79 -14.86 2.55
CA SER A 236 -9.10 -13.67 2.01
C SER A 236 -9.36 -12.41 2.84
N TRP A 237 -8.28 -11.66 3.10
CA TRP A 237 -8.34 -10.31 3.66
C TRP A 237 -8.03 -9.24 2.61
N ILE A 238 -8.05 -9.62 1.34
CA ILE A 238 -7.71 -8.80 0.19
C ILE A 238 -8.90 -8.82 -0.77
N PHE A 239 -9.26 -7.69 -1.37
CA PHE A 239 -10.28 -7.65 -2.41
C PHE A 239 -9.82 -8.43 -3.63
N GLY A 240 -10.64 -9.38 -4.07
CA GLY A 240 -10.48 -10.07 -5.34
C GLY A 240 -11.47 -9.53 -6.38
N ILE A 241 -11.89 -10.45 -7.25
CA ILE A 241 -12.93 -10.24 -8.24
C ILE A 241 -14.05 -11.24 -8.01
N ASP A 242 -15.28 -10.85 -8.33
CA ASP A 242 -16.41 -11.76 -8.35
C ASP A 242 -16.44 -12.61 -9.64
N LYS A 243 -17.44 -13.48 -9.73
CA LYS A 243 -17.66 -14.36 -10.90
C LYS A 243 -17.95 -13.62 -12.21
N ASP A 244 -18.35 -12.35 -12.12
CA ASP A 244 -18.63 -11.47 -13.25
C ASP A 244 -17.41 -10.56 -13.55
N LEU A 245 -16.25 -10.90 -12.95
CA LEU A 245 -14.96 -10.21 -13.06
C LEU A 245 -15.01 -8.75 -12.59
N GLN A 246 -15.97 -8.42 -11.71
CA GLN A 246 -16.07 -7.10 -11.09
C GLN A 246 -15.30 -7.09 -9.77
N PRO A 247 -14.74 -5.93 -9.35
CA PRO A 247 -14.07 -5.83 -8.07
C PRO A 247 -15.08 -6.00 -6.93
N GLU A 248 -14.68 -6.70 -5.87
CA GLU A 248 -15.57 -7.01 -4.74
C GLU A 248 -15.76 -5.85 -3.74
N ASP A 249 -15.16 -4.69 -4.01
CA ASP A 249 -15.09 -3.61 -3.03
C ASP A 249 -16.39 -2.79 -2.92
N PRO A 250 -16.70 -2.30 -1.71
CA PRO A 250 -17.94 -1.57 -1.45
C PRO A 250 -17.94 -0.14 -2.03
N PHE A 251 -16.79 0.38 -2.49
CA PHE A 251 -16.63 1.75 -3.00
C PHE A 251 -16.60 1.81 -4.54
N ALA A 252 -16.84 0.68 -5.23
CA ALA A 252 -16.67 0.59 -6.69
C ALA A 252 -17.48 1.64 -7.46
N ALA A 253 -18.76 1.86 -7.10
CA ALA A 253 -19.61 2.83 -7.80
C ALA A 253 -19.12 4.27 -7.67
N ASP A 254 -18.74 4.69 -6.46
CA ASP A 254 -18.17 6.03 -6.22
C ASP A 254 -16.79 6.19 -6.87
N ARG A 255 -15.96 5.13 -6.84
CA ARG A 255 -14.68 5.10 -7.56
C ARG A 255 -14.89 5.29 -9.05
N HIS A 256 -15.85 4.58 -9.67
CA HIS A 256 -16.10 4.70 -11.10
C HIS A 256 -16.46 6.14 -11.49
N ALA A 257 -17.27 6.82 -10.67
CA ALA A 257 -17.63 8.22 -10.92
C ALA A 257 -16.41 9.16 -10.90
N VAL A 258 -15.43 8.95 -10.02
CA VAL A 258 -14.21 9.76 -10.00
C VAL A 258 -13.22 9.35 -11.10
N CYS A 259 -13.12 8.07 -11.44
CA CYS A 259 -12.34 7.59 -12.59
C CYS A 259 -12.87 8.18 -13.91
N ASP A 260 -14.19 8.24 -14.10
CA ASP A 260 -14.82 8.84 -15.29
C ASP A 260 -14.51 10.33 -15.43
N ARG A 261 -14.40 11.02 -14.29
CA ARG A 261 -14.11 12.46 -14.19
C ARG A 261 -12.63 12.78 -14.45
N ASP A 262 -11.73 12.02 -13.83
CA ASP A 262 -10.32 12.38 -13.69
C ASP A 262 -9.40 11.63 -14.65
N GLU A 263 -9.80 10.45 -15.15
CA GLU A 263 -8.99 9.64 -16.06
C GLU A 263 -9.55 9.69 -17.49
N THR A 264 -8.81 10.31 -18.40
CA THR A 264 -9.23 10.52 -19.80
C THR A 264 -8.79 9.40 -20.73
N ASP A 265 -7.76 8.64 -20.37
CA ASP A 265 -7.32 7.46 -21.11
C ASP A 265 -8.25 6.28 -20.79
N LEU A 266 -8.83 5.68 -21.84
CA LEU A 266 -9.83 4.63 -21.66
C LEU A 266 -9.26 3.34 -21.05
N ILE A 267 -7.97 3.05 -21.28
CA ILE A 267 -7.32 1.87 -20.72
C ILE A 267 -7.03 2.12 -19.24
N GLN A 268 -6.45 3.27 -18.91
CA GLN A 268 -6.20 3.65 -17.51
C GLN A 268 -7.49 3.79 -16.72
N ARG A 269 -8.57 4.29 -17.33
CA ARG A 269 -9.89 4.35 -16.69
C ARG A 269 -10.40 2.97 -16.33
N HIS A 270 -10.22 2.00 -17.23
CA HIS A 270 -10.60 0.62 -16.93
C HIS A 270 -9.75 0.02 -15.79
N ILE A 271 -8.45 0.30 -15.75
CA ILE A 271 -7.59 -0.08 -14.61
C ILE A 271 -8.07 0.60 -13.31
N CYS A 272 -8.46 1.87 -13.38
CA CYS A 272 -8.99 2.63 -12.25
C CYS A 272 -10.27 1.99 -11.66
N TYR A 273 -11.16 1.45 -12.51
CA TYR A 273 -12.33 0.70 -12.04
C TYR A 273 -11.96 -0.51 -11.20
N LEU A 274 -10.85 -1.16 -11.52
CA LEU A 274 -10.37 -2.38 -10.86
C LEU A 274 -9.34 -2.11 -9.76
N ALA A 275 -9.05 -0.83 -9.48
CA ALA A 275 -7.92 -0.45 -8.63
C ALA A 275 -7.95 -1.04 -7.22
N SER A 276 -9.11 -1.45 -6.69
CA SER A 276 -9.20 -2.11 -5.37
C SER A 276 -8.68 -3.55 -5.36
N VAL A 277 -8.63 -4.23 -6.50
CA VAL A 277 -8.16 -5.62 -6.58
C VAL A 277 -6.72 -5.68 -6.09
N GLY A 278 -6.44 -6.59 -5.14
CA GLY A 278 -5.15 -6.70 -4.48
C GLY A 278 -4.95 -5.83 -3.22
N HIS A 279 -5.94 -4.99 -2.86
CA HIS A 279 -5.90 -4.14 -1.67
C HIS A 279 -6.62 -4.76 -0.47
N PRO A 280 -6.33 -4.33 0.78
CA PRO A 280 -6.95 -4.91 1.95
C PRO A 280 -8.46 -4.68 1.91
N ASN A 281 -9.24 -5.74 2.11
CA ASN A 281 -10.68 -5.63 2.27
C ASN A 281 -11.03 -5.08 3.66
N VAL A 282 -12.33 -4.99 3.99
CA VAL A 282 -12.80 -4.46 5.29
C VAL A 282 -12.16 -5.22 6.46
N ILE A 283 -11.98 -6.54 6.36
CA ILE A 283 -11.33 -7.37 7.38
C ILE A 283 -9.82 -7.07 7.40
N GLY A 284 -9.16 -7.04 6.24
CA GLY A 284 -7.75 -6.70 6.14
C GLY A 284 -7.41 -5.35 6.78
N ALA A 285 -8.21 -4.32 6.52
CA ALA A 285 -8.06 -3.01 7.14
C ALA A 285 -8.23 -3.06 8.68
N GLN A 286 -9.17 -3.86 9.20
CA GLN A 286 -9.30 -4.07 10.64
C GLN A 286 -8.07 -4.74 11.25
N LYS A 287 -7.50 -5.73 10.55
CA LYS A 287 -6.29 -6.44 11.01
C LYS A 287 -5.06 -5.52 11.01
N ILE A 288 -4.92 -4.67 9.99
CA ILE A 288 -3.88 -3.63 9.96
C ILE A 288 -4.05 -2.65 11.12
N ALA A 289 -5.27 -2.13 11.34
CA ALA A 289 -5.53 -1.20 12.43
C ALA A 289 -5.19 -1.80 13.79
N ALA A 290 -5.59 -3.04 14.04
CA ALA A 290 -5.27 -3.75 15.28
C ALA A 290 -3.74 -3.93 15.48
N ALA A 291 -3.01 -4.31 14.42
CA ALA A 291 -1.56 -4.46 14.48
C ALA A 291 -0.86 -3.13 14.80
N ILE A 292 -1.31 -2.03 14.19
CA ILE A 292 -0.80 -0.68 14.49
C ILE A 292 -1.06 -0.31 15.96
N VAL A 293 -2.30 -0.48 16.45
CA VAL A 293 -2.65 -0.15 17.84
C VAL A 293 -1.82 -0.97 18.84
N VAL A 294 -1.65 -2.28 18.59
CA VAL A 294 -0.81 -3.15 19.43
C VAL A 294 0.64 -2.68 19.45
N ALA A 295 1.23 -2.42 18.27
CA ALA A 295 2.59 -1.94 18.16
C ALA A 295 2.78 -0.59 18.89
N LEU A 296 1.77 0.29 18.81
CA LEU A 296 1.79 1.56 19.51
C LEU A 296 1.69 1.41 21.03
N GLY A 297 0.95 0.41 21.54
CA GLY A 297 0.83 0.13 22.98
C GLY A 297 2.04 -0.56 23.60
N GLN A 298 2.90 -1.21 22.80
CA GLN A 298 4.10 -1.90 23.29
C GLN A 298 5.33 -0.99 23.44
N SER A 299 5.26 0.28 23.02
CA SER A 299 6.38 1.24 23.11
C SER A 299 6.31 2.18 24.32
N THR A 300 5.50 1.87 25.34
CA THR A 300 5.44 2.59 26.63
C THR A 300 6.16 1.83 27.72
#